data_AF-A0A2W1NTK3-F1
#
_entry.id   AF-A0A2W1NTK3-F1
#
_cell.length_a   1.000
_cell.length_b   1.000
_cell.length_c   1.000
_cell.angle_alpha   90.00
_cell.angle_beta   90.00
_cell.angle_gamma   90.00
#
_symmetry.space_group_name_H-M   'P 1'
#
loop_
_entity.id
_entity.type
_entity.pdbx_description
1 polymer ?
#
loop_
_entity_poly.entity_id
_entity_poly.type
_entity_poly.pdbx_seq_one_letter_code
_entity_poly.pdbx_strand_id
1 'polypeptide(L)'
;MGVNGNLFAVELPLNLNKWDVLSRVSEDSKKFTKHVWSSIAVDQGINHPLFYPYNENIPGLDKKTKNLNPVLFDQQQTAINWNLWNIMVCHIVQGDLTLYSAVNPVDTDEKDYGFLKYPITKEKYINEGEASNDWSYLDWLKHYYLATEFIDPFAMPLKSMVYPDEDSLIIDETDGFAMAVYPQSEFKWFQDKDIIKYKIREIWTYDKNGKVVDKKMEAIAPVIGNKDQNGNIMGERILFWIDFKELSPHLTTSFILINRYKKEKIISLLEFFQQREFYASLLEDKKALLKATN
;
A
#
# COMPACT_ATOMS: atom_id res chain seq x y z
N MET A 1 14.65 33.63 -86.29
CA MET A 1 14.96 33.69 -84.85
C MET A 1 13.70 34.24 -84.18
N GLY A 2 12.85 33.51 -83.45
CA GLY A 2 13.07 32.43 -82.50
C GLY A 2 12.32 32.86 -81.21
N VAL A 3 11.41 32.02 -80.71
CA VAL A 3 10.26 32.31 -79.81
C VAL A 3 10.65 32.54 -78.33
N ASN A 4 9.68 33.05 -77.54
CA ASN A 4 9.43 32.88 -76.09
C ASN A 4 9.76 34.12 -75.23
N GLY A 5 8.98 34.56 -74.24
CA GLY A 5 7.79 34.03 -73.57
C GLY A 5 7.75 34.67 -72.17
N ASN A 6 6.69 35.41 -71.85
CA ASN A 6 6.52 36.10 -70.55
C ASN A 6 6.35 35.08 -69.41
N LEU A 7 7.17 35.20 -68.36
CA LEU A 7 6.96 34.57 -67.07
C LEU A 7 7.17 35.62 -65.97
N PHE A 8 6.07 36.16 -65.44
CA PHE A 8 6.07 36.86 -64.17
C PHE A 8 6.15 35.80 -63.06
N ALA A 9 7.34 35.60 -62.49
CA ALA A 9 7.49 34.90 -61.23
C ALA A 9 7.29 35.92 -60.10
N VAL A 10 6.08 35.93 -59.51
CA VAL A 10 5.91 36.42 -58.15
C VAL A 10 6.45 35.30 -57.27
N GLU A 11 7.66 35.49 -56.73
CA GLU A 11 8.22 34.60 -55.72
C GLU A 11 7.29 34.61 -54.49
N LEU A 12 6.52 33.54 -54.33
CA LEU A 12 5.95 33.17 -53.04
C LEU A 12 7.12 32.92 -52.08
N PRO A 13 7.13 33.47 -50.85
CA PRO A 13 8.19 33.17 -49.91
C PRO A 13 8.18 31.66 -49.62
N LEU A 14 9.28 31.03 -50.01
CA LEU A 14 9.59 29.64 -49.75
C LEU A 14 9.69 29.40 -48.24
N ASN A 15 9.09 28.29 -47.83
CA ASN A 15 9.53 27.42 -46.74
C ASN A 15 9.14 27.80 -45.30
N LEU A 16 7.85 27.66 -44.98
CA LEU A 16 7.45 27.21 -43.64
C LEU A 16 7.75 25.71 -43.56
N ASN A 17 8.87 25.35 -42.93
CA ASN A 17 9.22 23.96 -42.71
C ASN A 17 8.08 23.26 -41.95
N LYS A 18 7.74 22.02 -42.34
CA LYS A 18 6.80 21.14 -41.62
C LYS A 18 7.16 21.00 -40.12
N TRP A 19 8.43 21.22 -39.79
CA TRP A 19 9.00 21.25 -38.46
C TRP A 19 8.63 22.51 -37.65
N ASP A 20 8.41 23.66 -38.27
CA ASP A 20 8.01 24.92 -37.59
C ASP A 20 6.51 24.92 -37.21
N VAL A 21 5.69 24.18 -37.96
CA VAL A 21 4.28 23.94 -37.62
C VAL A 21 4.18 22.91 -36.49
N LEU A 22 5.05 21.89 -36.47
CA LEU A 22 5.09 20.88 -35.41
C LEU A 22 5.72 21.42 -34.11
N SER A 23 6.70 22.33 -34.18
CA SER A 23 7.29 22.96 -33.00
C SER A 23 6.31 23.93 -32.31
N ARG A 24 5.49 24.66 -33.07
CA ARG A 24 4.41 25.49 -32.51
C ARG A 24 3.27 24.67 -31.89
N VAL A 25 2.97 23.48 -32.41
CA VAL A 25 2.01 22.55 -31.78
C VAL A 25 2.61 21.87 -30.54
N SER A 26 3.94 21.73 -30.48
CA SER A 26 4.68 21.17 -29.35
C SER A 26 4.87 22.14 -28.18
N GLU A 27 4.96 23.45 -28.41
CA GLU A 27 5.19 24.44 -27.34
C GLU A 27 3.92 24.82 -26.57
N ASP A 28 2.74 24.41 -27.04
CA ASP A 28 1.47 24.96 -26.60
C ASP A 28 0.61 24.00 -25.76
N SER A 29 1.21 23.17 -24.90
CA SER A 29 0.47 22.52 -23.80
C SER A 29 1.30 22.35 -22.53
N LYS A 30 1.54 23.44 -21.80
CA LYS A 30 1.97 23.36 -20.40
C LYS A 30 0.87 22.67 -19.58
N LYS A 31 0.95 21.35 -19.49
CA LYS A 31 0.22 20.54 -18.50
C LYS A 31 1.02 20.59 -17.21
N PHE A 32 0.36 20.87 -16.10
CA PHE A 32 0.99 20.79 -14.79
C PHE A 32 0.43 19.61 -14.01
N THR A 33 1.26 18.99 -13.19
CA THR A 33 0.88 17.86 -12.35
C THR A 33 0.83 18.29 -10.89
N LYS A 34 -0.07 17.68 -10.11
CA LYS A 34 -0.17 17.88 -8.67
C LYS A 34 -0.33 16.53 -7.99
N HIS A 35 0.41 16.32 -6.90
CA HIS A 35 0.16 15.19 -6.01
C HIS A 35 -1.08 15.46 -5.16
N VAL A 36 -1.96 14.48 -5.11
CA VAL A 36 -3.24 14.53 -4.42
C VAL A 36 -3.38 13.30 -3.54
N TRP A 37 -3.83 13.51 -2.32
CA TRP A 37 -4.09 12.44 -1.36
C TRP A 37 -5.60 12.26 -1.22
N SER A 38 -6.03 11.00 -1.28
CA SER A 38 -7.42 10.66 -1.05
C SER A 38 -7.53 9.40 -0.18
N SER A 39 -8.70 9.15 0.37
CA SER A 39 -9.01 7.94 1.13
C SER A 39 -10.24 7.25 0.57
N ILE A 40 -10.11 5.95 0.33
CA ILE A 40 -11.17 5.04 -0.07
C ILE A 40 -11.62 4.29 1.18
N ALA A 41 -12.75 4.70 1.76
CA ALA A 41 -13.23 4.15 3.02
C ALA A 41 -14.29 3.05 2.81
N VAL A 42 -14.35 2.11 3.75
CA VAL A 42 -15.22 0.92 3.70
C VAL A 42 -16.70 1.26 3.91
N ASP A 43 -16.99 2.35 4.62
CA ASP A 43 -18.34 2.85 4.91
C ASP A 43 -19.14 3.22 3.65
N GLN A 44 -18.43 3.46 2.54
CA GLN A 44 -19.04 3.80 1.26
C GLN A 44 -19.39 2.52 0.50
N GLY A 45 -20.69 2.26 0.33
CA GLY A 45 -21.20 1.07 -0.37
C GLY A 45 -20.59 0.83 -1.76
N ILE A 46 -20.24 1.90 -2.46
CA ILE A 46 -19.57 1.86 -3.77
C ILE A 46 -18.16 1.24 -3.71
N ASN A 47 -17.49 1.29 -2.57
CA ASN A 47 -16.14 0.78 -2.35
C ASN A 47 -16.11 -0.68 -1.89
N HIS A 48 -17.27 -1.25 -1.54
CA HIS A 48 -17.36 -2.61 -1.01
C HIS A 48 -16.62 -3.68 -1.82
N PRO A 49 -16.56 -3.65 -3.17
CA PRO A 49 -15.80 -4.65 -3.93
C PRO A 49 -14.30 -4.72 -3.61
N LEU A 50 -13.73 -3.70 -2.97
CA LEU A 50 -12.32 -3.72 -2.53
C LEU A 50 -12.12 -4.46 -1.19
N PHE A 51 -13.15 -4.51 -0.35
CA PHE A 51 -13.08 -5.01 1.03
C PHE A 51 -13.78 -6.35 1.21
N TYR A 52 -14.89 -6.55 0.50
CA TYR A 52 -15.77 -7.71 0.64
C TYR A 52 -15.64 -8.66 -0.56
N PRO A 53 -15.92 -9.96 -0.36
CA PRO A 53 -16.25 -10.59 0.91
C PRO A 53 -15.04 -10.74 1.85
N TYR A 54 -15.30 -10.79 3.16
CA TYR A 54 -14.28 -11.10 4.16
C TYR A 54 -14.03 -12.60 4.22
N ASN A 55 -12.85 -12.99 4.72
CA ASN A 55 -12.53 -14.37 5.02
C ASN A 55 -12.82 -14.67 6.49
N GLU A 56 -13.37 -15.85 6.76
CA GLU A 56 -13.57 -16.33 8.14
C GLU A 56 -12.23 -16.62 8.83
N ASN A 57 -11.27 -17.13 8.06
CA ASN A 57 -9.93 -17.47 8.51
C ASN A 57 -8.89 -16.66 7.74
N ILE A 58 -7.72 -16.42 8.34
CA ILE A 58 -6.61 -15.73 7.68
C ILE A 58 -6.08 -16.63 6.55
N PRO A 59 -6.15 -16.19 5.28
CA PRO A 59 -5.59 -16.93 4.16
C PRO A 59 -4.10 -17.22 4.35
N GLY A 60 -3.67 -18.43 4.01
CA GLY A 60 -2.25 -18.80 4.05
C GLY A 60 -1.65 -18.98 5.45
N LEU A 61 -2.45 -18.91 6.52
CA LEU A 61 -1.97 -19.11 7.89
C LEU A 61 -1.80 -20.61 8.21
N ASP A 62 -0.59 -21.00 8.61
CA ASP A 62 -0.35 -22.32 9.18
C ASP A 62 -0.74 -22.33 10.67
N LYS A 63 -1.69 -23.19 11.03
CA LYS A 63 -2.22 -23.31 12.39
C LYS A 63 -1.18 -23.77 13.41
N LYS A 64 -0.16 -24.52 12.97
CA LYS A 64 0.90 -25.08 13.84
C LYS A 64 1.98 -24.05 14.12
N THR A 65 2.49 -23.41 13.07
CA THR A 65 3.59 -22.43 13.20
C THR A 65 3.09 -21.02 13.52
N LYS A 66 1.78 -20.76 13.36
CA LYS A 66 1.16 -19.43 13.53
C LYS A 66 1.73 -18.36 12.60
N ASN A 67 2.34 -18.79 11.49
CA ASN A 67 2.95 -17.93 10.48
C ASN A 67 2.28 -18.11 9.12
N LEU A 68 2.36 -17.08 8.29
CA LEU A 68 1.90 -17.15 6.89
C LEU A 68 2.88 -17.98 6.07
N ASN A 69 2.34 -18.83 5.20
CA ASN A 69 3.11 -19.68 4.31
C ASN A 69 2.63 -19.48 2.88
N PRO A 70 3.51 -19.10 1.93
CA PRO A 70 3.14 -18.85 0.54
C PRO A 70 2.48 -20.08 -0.12
N VAL A 71 2.94 -21.29 0.22
CA VAL A 71 2.38 -22.54 -0.35
C VAL A 71 0.91 -22.75 0.04
N LEU A 72 0.51 -22.26 1.22
CA LEU A 72 -0.88 -22.39 1.66
C LEU A 72 -1.82 -21.46 0.89
N PHE A 73 -1.34 -20.31 0.39
CA PHE A 73 -2.14 -19.46 -0.50
C PHE A 73 -2.51 -20.19 -1.79
N ASP A 74 -1.55 -20.90 -2.39
CA ASP A 74 -1.78 -21.68 -3.61
C ASP A 74 -2.73 -22.86 -3.36
N GLN A 75 -2.56 -23.57 -2.25
CA GLN A 75 -3.43 -24.70 -1.87
C GLN A 75 -4.86 -24.27 -1.57
N GLN A 76 -5.05 -23.06 -1.03
CA GLN A 76 -6.35 -22.53 -0.60
C GLN A 76 -6.96 -21.56 -1.63
N GLN A 77 -6.37 -21.42 -2.82
CA GLN A 77 -6.72 -20.37 -3.78
C GLN A 77 -8.22 -20.28 -4.10
N THR A 78 -8.92 -21.42 -4.18
CA THR A 78 -10.35 -21.50 -4.48
C THR A 78 -11.27 -21.18 -3.29
N ALA A 79 -10.76 -21.30 -2.07
CA ALA A 79 -11.50 -21.02 -0.85
C ALA A 79 -11.31 -19.57 -0.35
N ILE A 80 -10.29 -18.88 -0.85
CA ILE A 80 -9.97 -17.51 -0.45
C ILE A 80 -10.91 -16.52 -1.14
N ASN A 81 -11.50 -15.64 -0.34
CA ASN A 81 -12.12 -14.43 -0.86
C ASN A 81 -11.04 -13.40 -1.17
N TRP A 82 -10.73 -13.24 -2.46
CA TRP A 82 -9.70 -12.33 -2.98
C TRP A 82 -10.17 -10.88 -3.01
N ASN A 83 -10.20 -10.24 -1.84
CA ASN A 83 -10.28 -8.79 -1.70
C ASN A 83 -8.89 -8.15 -1.78
N LEU A 84 -8.84 -6.81 -1.80
CA LEU A 84 -7.59 -6.08 -2.03
C LEU A 84 -6.52 -6.37 -0.95
N TRP A 85 -6.93 -6.53 0.31
CA TRP A 85 -6.01 -6.86 1.40
C TRP A 85 -5.35 -8.22 1.20
N ASN A 86 -6.13 -9.26 0.89
CA ASN A 86 -5.58 -10.62 0.76
C ASN A 86 -4.69 -10.76 -0.47
N ILE A 87 -4.98 -10.03 -1.55
CA ILE A 87 -4.09 -9.94 -2.72
C ILE A 87 -2.75 -9.33 -2.32
N MET A 88 -2.78 -8.20 -1.59
CA MET A 88 -1.55 -7.56 -1.08
C MET A 88 -0.75 -8.52 -0.20
N VAL A 89 -1.38 -9.12 0.82
CA VAL A 89 -0.69 -10.01 1.77
C VAL A 89 -0.10 -11.23 1.08
N CYS A 90 -0.82 -11.86 0.14
CA CYS A 90 -0.31 -13.00 -0.63
C CYS A 90 1.01 -12.65 -1.33
N HIS A 91 1.03 -11.55 -2.09
CA HIS A 91 2.21 -11.13 -2.85
C HIS A 91 3.33 -10.55 -1.97
N ILE A 92 3.02 -9.96 -0.82
CA ILE A 92 4.03 -9.59 0.19
C ILE A 92 4.74 -10.84 0.72
N VAL A 93 3.99 -11.89 1.06
CA VAL A 93 4.54 -13.14 1.60
C VAL A 93 5.33 -13.91 0.53
N GLN A 94 4.90 -13.84 -0.73
CA GLN A 94 5.64 -14.39 -1.88
C GLN A 94 6.93 -13.59 -2.19
N GLY A 95 7.00 -12.33 -1.79
CA GLY A 95 8.16 -11.45 -2.00
C GLY A 95 8.10 -10.65 -3.31
N ASP A 96 6.93 -10.58 -3.96
CA ASP A 96 6.73 -9.86 -5.23
C ASP A 96 6.47 -8.36 -5.03
N LEU A 97 6.01 -7.98 -3.83
CA LEU A 97 5.66 -6.59 -3.51
C LEU A 97 6.63 -5.98 -2.50
N THR A 98 7.16 -4.81 -2.83
CA THR A 98 7.98 -4.02 -1.91
C THR A 98 7.08 -3.18 -1.00
N LEU A 99 7.33 -3.29 0.31
CA LEU A 99 6.67 -2.44 1.29
C LEU A 99 7.48 -1.16 1.53
N TYR A 100 6.78 -0.08 1.84
CA TYR A 100 7.39 1.19 2.20
C TYR A 100 6.84 1.65 3.54
N SER A 101 7.73 2.04 4.46
CA SER A 101 7.30 2.52 5.77
C SER A 101 6.48 3.80 5.65
N ALA A 102 5.39 3.90 6.41
CA ALA A 102 4.56 5.10 6.46
C ALA A 102 5.21 6.27 7.21
N VAL A 103 6.26 5.99 7.97
CA VAL A 103 7.04 6.95 8.76
C VAL A 103 8.53 6.75 8.51
N ASN A 104 9.31 7.79 8.76
CA ASN A 104 10.76 7.68 8.77
C ASN A 104 11.16 6.72 9.92
N PRO A 105 11.98 5.69 9.63
CA PRO A 105 12.38 4.70 10.64
C PRO A 105 13.23 5.30 11.76
N VAL A 106 13.91 6.42 11.52
CA VAL A 106 14.74 7.12 12.53
C VAL A 106 13.92 8.16 13.29
N ASP A 107 12.99 8.84 12.60
CA ASP A 107 12.15 9.88 13.18
C ASP A 107 10.66 9.57 12.91
N THR A 108 10.02 8.91 13.87
CA THR A 108 8.63 8.46 13.71
C THR A 108 7.60 9.60 13.57
N ASP A 109 7.97 10.84 13.93
CA ASP A 109 7.12 12.01 13.73
C ASP A 109 7.10 12.46 12.26
N GLU A 110 8.15 12.12 11.50
CA GLU A 110 8.20 12.35 10.07
C GLU A 110 7.43 11.27 9.29
N LYS A 111 6.24 11.65 8.80
CA LYS A 111 5.44 10.79 7.92
C LYS A 111 5.93 10.85 6.48
N ASP A 112 5.93 9.69 5.80
CA ASP A 112 6.31 9.57 4.38
C ASP A 112 5.22 10.09 3.43
N TYR A 113 3.94 10.09 3.84
CA TYR A 113 2.81 10.50 2.98
C TYR A 113 2.76 9.79 1.62
N GLY A 114 3.32 8.59 1.48
CA GLY A 114 3.30 7.81 0.25
C GLY A 114 4.28 8.32 -0.80
N PHE A 115 5.33 9.06 -0.39
CA PHE A 115 6.49 9.36 -1.23
C PHE A 115 7.36 8.13 -1.51
N LEU A 116 7.11 7.00 -0.83
CA LEU A 116 7.81 5.74 -1.03
C LEU A 116 9.32 5.89 -0.73
N LYS A 117 9.68 6.71 0.26
CA LYS A 117 11.09 7.03 0.56
C LYS A 117 11.81 5.90 1.29
N TYR A 118 11.08 5.11 2.06
CA TYR A 118 11.65 4.15 3.00
C TYR A 118 11.27 2.72 2.61
N PRO A 119 11.91 2.14 1.58
CA PRO A 119 11.65 0.76 1.20
C PRO A 119 12.06 -0.17 2.35
N ILE A 120 11.24 -1.18 2.54
CA ILE A 120 11.40 -2.26 3.48
C ILE A 120 11.87 -3.45 2.66
N THR A 121 13.18 -3.69 2.68
CA THR A 121 13.79 -4.80 1.95
C THR A 121 14.54 -5.72 2.90
N LYS A 122 14.75 -6.96 2.44
CA LYS A 122 15.49 -7.95 3.20
C LYS A 122 16.94 -7.52 3.46
N GLU A 123 17.57 -6.80 2.53
CA GLU A 123 18.93 -6.30 2.70
C GLU A 123 19.00 -5.23 3.80
N LYS A 124 18.00 -4.35 3.88
CA LYS A 124 17.92 -3.35 4.93
C LYS A 124 17.73 -3.98 6.31
N TYR A 125 16.85 -4.98 6.40
CA TYR A 125 16.68 -5.81 7.60
C TYR A 125 18.00 -6.46 8.06
N ILE A 126 18.81 -6.96 7.12
CA ILE A 126 20.11 -7.57 7.43
C ILE A 126 21.12 -6.51 7.94
N ASN A 127 21.16 -5.33 7.30
CA ASN A 127 22.15 -4.30 7.59
C ASN A 127 21.87 -3.52 8.88
N GLU A 128 20.60 -3.36 9.27
CA GLU A 128 20.22 -2.69 10.53
C GLU A 128 20.47 -3.58 11.77
N GLY A 129 21.10 -4.74 11.59
CA GLY A 129 21.50 -5.63 12.68
C GLY A 129 20.33 -6.38 13.32
N GLU A 130 19.09 -6.17 12.87
CA GLU A 130 17.92 -6.90 13.36
C GLU A 130 17.92 -8.38 12.93
N ALA A 131 18.68 -8.74 11.88
CA ALA A 131 18.97 -10.12 11.54
C ALA A 131 19.84 -10.87 12.58
N SER A 132 20.37 -10.17 13.59
CA SER A 132 21.05 -10.81 14.72
C SER A 132 20.09 -11.42 15.74
N ASN A 133 18.82 -11.00 15.72
CA ASN A 133 17.74 -11.70 16.44
C ASN A 133 17.35 -12.91 15.57
N ASP A 134 17.04 -14.06 16.16
CA ASP A 134 16.67 -15.33 15.48
C ASP A 134 15.42 -15.24 14.55
N TRP A 135 14.96 -14.05 14.19
CA TRP A 135 13.76 -13.79 13.42
C TRP A 135 14.00 -13.93 11.92
N SER A 136 13.04 -14.51 11.22
CA SER A 136 13.00 -14.43 9.77
C SER A 136 12.49 -13.06 9.32
N TYR A 137 12.76 -12.67 8.08
CA TYR A 137 12.19 -11.45 7.49
C TYR A 137 10.65 -11.41 7.57
N LEU A 138 9.98 -12.55 7.46
CA LEU A 138 8.53 -12.64 7.62
C LEU A 138 8.08 -12.45 9.08
N ASP A 139 8.85 -12.93 10.05
CA ASP A 139 8.58 -12.70 11.48
C ASP A 139 8.76 -11.21 11.83
N TRP A 140 9.74 -10.56 11.24
CA TRP A 140 9.93 -9.12 11.37
C TRP A 140 8.77 -8.34 10.73
N LEU A 141 8.37 -8.67 9.49
CA LEU A 141 7.21 -8.05 8.85
C LEU A 141 5.92 -8.25 9.65
N LYS A 142 5.74 -9.45 10.21
CA LYS A 142 4.65 -9.78 11.13
C LYS A 142 4.65 -8.84 12.33
N HIS A 143 5.79 -8.69 13.00
CA HIS A 143 5.89 -7.89 14.23
C HIS A 143 5.51 -6.42 14.00
N TYR A 144 5.98 -5.82 12.89
CA TYR A 144 5.84 -4.38 12.69
C TYR A 144 4.62 -3.96 11.85
N TYR A 145 4.20 -4.79 10.88
CA TYR A 145 3.29 -4.36 9.81
C TYR A 145 2.06 -5.23 9.61
N LEU A 146 2.15 -6.54 9.86
CA LEU A 146 1.09 -7.49 9.50
C LEU A 146 0.34 -8.09 10.69
N ALA A 147 0.83 -7.90 11.92
CA ALA A 147 0.18 -8.35 13.14
C ALA A 147 0.27 -7.32 14.26
N THR A 148 -0.51 -7.55 15.31
CA THR A 148 -0.32 -6.92 16.62
C THR A 148 0.15 -7.96 17.61
N GLU A 149 1.07 -7.56 18.49
CA GLU A 149 1.42 -8.36 19.66
C GLU A 149 0.27 -8.30 20.66
N PHE A 150 -0.09 -9.46 21.20
CA PHE A 150 -1.01 -9.61 22.32
C PHE A 150 -0.21 -10.10 23.52
N ILE A 151 0.01 -9.18 24.45
CA ILE A 151 0.64 -9.45 25.74
C ILE A 151 -0.48 -9.73 26.73
N ASP A 152 -0.58 -10.97 27.22
CA ASP A 152 -1.56 -11.31 28.25
C ASP A 152 -1.16 -10.63 29.57
N PRO A 153 -1.95 -9.66 30.08
CA PRO A 153 -1.61 -8.95 31.32
C PRO A 153 -1.69 -9.85 32.56
N PHE A 154 -2.27 -11.05 32.44
CA PHE A 154 -2.40 -12.03 33.52
C PHE A 154 -1.51 -13.26 33.32
N ALA A 155 -0.58 -13.22 32.36
CA ALA A 155 0.35 -14.31 32.13
C ALA A 155 1.16 -14.62 33.41
N MET A 156 1.12 -15.88 33.83
CA MET A 156 2.00 -16.35 34.91
C MET A 156 3.40 -16.62 34.34
N PRO A 157 4.47 -16.36 35.10
CA PRO A 157 5.82 -16.74 34.68
C PRO A 157 5.93 -18.26 34.51
N LEU A 158 6.78 -18.68 33.57
CA LEU A 158 7.09 -20.08 33.33
C LEU A 158 7.78 -20.67 34.55
N LYS A 159 7.43 -21.90 34.94
CA LYS A 159 8.10 -22.61 36.05
C LYS A 159 9.47 -23.13 35.64
N SER A 160 10.40 -23.16 36.59
CA SER A 160 11.74 -23.70 36.37
C SER A 160 11.68 -25.20 36.10
N MET A 161 12.43 -25.67 35.10
CA MET A 161 12.54 -27.11 34.81
C MET A 161 13.29 -27.87 35.92
N VAL A 162 14.17 -27.19 36.64
CA VAL A 162 14.98 -27.80 37.72
C VAL A 162 14.25 -27.73 39.06
N TYR A 163 13.51 -26.64 39.29
CA TYR A 163 12.74 -26.40 40.51
C TYR A 163 11.28 -26.06 40.17
N PRO A 164 10.41 -27.07 39.97
CA PRO A 164 9.05 -26.86 39.46
C PRO A 164 8.14 -25.97 40.31
N ASP A 165 8.45 -25.81 41.59
CA ASP A 165 7.72 -24.93 42.51
C ASP A 165 8.11 -23.45 42.33
N GLU A 166 9.27 -23.19 41.72
CA GLU A 166 9.84 -21.85 41.52
C GLU A 166 9.64 -21.35 40.08
N ASP A 167 9.64 -20.02 39.94
CA ASP A 167 9.57 -19.38 38.63
C ASP A 167 10.93 -19.47 37.93
N SER A 168 10.89 -19.59 36.60
CA SER A 168 12.07 -19.45 35.77
C SER A 168 12.55 -18.02 35.83
N LEU A 169 13.83 -17.83 36.14
CA LEU A 169 14.48 -16.53 36.17
C LEU A 169 15.57 -16.45 35.11
N ILE A 170 15.65 -15.33 34.41
CA ILE A 170 16.78 -14.95 33.57
C ILE A 170 17.51 -13.79 34.24
N ILE A 171 18.83 -13.82 34.27
CA ILE A 171 19.64 -12.73 34.83
C ILE A 171 19.96 -11.78 33.68
N ASP A 172 19.59 -10.51 33.81
CA ASP A 172 20.04 -9.47 32.88
C ASP A 172 21.55 -9.24 33.09
N GLU A 173 22.33 -9.46 32.03
CA GLU A 173 23.79 -9.36 32.07
C GLU A 173 24.29 -7.91 32.29
N THR A 174 23.42 -6.92 32.08
CA THR A 174 23.75 -5.49 32.14
C THR A 174 23.72 -4.95 33.57
N ASP A 175 22.75 -5.41 34.37
CA ASP A 175 22.51 -4.89 35.73
C ASP A 175 22.49 -5.99 36.82
N GLY A 176 22.51 -7.26 36.42
CA GLY A 176 22.55 -8.41 37.32
C GLY A 176 21.22 -8.75 37.99
N PHE A 177 20.11 -8.10 37.62
CA PHE A 177 18.80 -8.42 38.18
C PHE A 177 18.21 -9.69 37.59
N ALA A 178 17.57 -10.50 38.43
CA ALA A 178 16.83 -11.67 38.01
C ALA A 178 15.40 -11.27 37.60
N MET A 179 15.05 -11.52 36.35
CA MET A 179 13.73 -11.28 35.77
C MET A 179 12.99 -12.60 35.60
N ALA A 180 11.70 -12.64 35.95
CA ALA A 180 10.87 -13.80 35.69
C ALA A 180 10.65 -13.98 34.18
N VAL A 181 10.76 -15.21 33.71
CA VAL A 181 10.56 -15.57 32.30
C VAL A 181 9.08 -15.79 32.06
N TYR A 182 8.48 -15.02 31.17
CA TYR A 182 7.08 -15.15 30.77
C TYR A 182 6.94 -15.98 29.49
N PRO A 183 5.77 -16.61 29.24
CA PRO A 183 5.47 -17.20 27.95
C PRO A 183 5.60 -16.15 26.84
N GLN A 184 6.01 -16.59 25.64
CA GLN A 184 6.11 -15.71 24.49
C GLN A 184 4.75 -15.10 24.16
N SER A 185 4.73 -13.80 23.86
CA SER A 185 3.53 -13.10 23.45
C SER A 185 2.90 -13.75 22.22
N GLU A 186 1.57 -13.81 22.20
CA GLU A 186 0.85 -14.29 21.03
C GLU A 186 0.72 -13.16 20.02
N PHE A 187 0.91 -13.46 18.73
CA PHE A 187 0.70 -12.50 17.66
C PHE A 187 -0.63 -12.73 16.97
N LYS A 188 -1.39 -11.65 16.79
CA LYS A 188 -2.64 -11.65 16.05
C LYS A 188 -2.47 -10.92 14.73
N TRP A 189 -2.47 -11.69 13.64
CA TRP A 189 -2.44 -11.17 12.28
C TRP A 189 -3.66 -10.28 12.01
N PHE A 190 -3.43 -9.19 11.27
CA PHE A 190 -4.51 -8.36 10.75
C PHE A 190 -5.30 -9.11 9.68
N GLN A 191 -6.63 -9.04 9.80
CA GLN A 191 -7.57 -9.63 8.84
C GLN A 191 -8.09 -8.56 7.89
N ASP A 192 -8.66 -9.00 6.77
CA ASP A 192 -9.33 -8.10 5.81
C ASP A 192 -10.42 -7.24 6.46
N LYS A 193 -11.14 -7.77 7.44
CA LYS A 193 -12.14 -7.03 8.24
C LYS A 193 -11.55 -5.94 9.14
N ASP A 194 -10.25 -5.97 9.42
CA ASP A 194 -9.59 -4.94 10.24
C ASP A 194 -9.24 -3.71 9.39
N ILE A 195 -9.26 -3.83 8.06
CA ILE A 195 -8.99 -2.73 7.13
C ILE A 195 -10.23 -1.84 7.02
N ILE A 196 -10.10 -0.60 7.49
CA ILE A 196 -11.20 0.38 7.49
C ILE A 196 -11.17 1.29 6.25
N LYS A 197 -9.99 1.51 5.67
CA LYS A 197 -9.82 2.32 4.47
C LYS A 197 -8.48 2.09 3.79
N TYR A 198 -8.39 2.49 2.54
CA TYR A 198 -7.14 2.60 1.79
C TYR A 198 -6.83 4.08 1.55
N LYS A 199 -5.65 4.54 1.96
CA LYS A 199 -5.12 5.84 1.55
C LYS A 199 -4.44 5.68 0.20
N ILE A 200 -4.69 6.63 -0.69
CA ILE A 200 -4.08 6.66 -2.02
C ILE A 200 -3.39 8.00 -2.24
N ARG A 201 -2.24 7.94 -2.91
CA ARG A 201 -1.55 9.10 -3.47
C ARG A 201 -1.66 9.03 -4.98
N GLU A 202 -2.07 10.13 -5.58
CA GLU A 202 -2.37 10.25 -7.00
C GLU A 202 -1.64 11.43 -7.61
N ILE A 203 -1.30 11.31 -8.89
CA ILE A 203 -0.79 12.40 -9.71
C ILE A 203 -1.94 12.86 -10.61
N TRP A 204 -2.44 14.07 -10.36
CA TRP A 204 -3.46 14.70 -11.19
C TRP A 204 -2.79 15.59 -12.22
N THR A 205 -3.09 15.37 -13.49
CA THR A 205 -2.61 16.20 -14.60
C THR A 205 -3.71 17.19 -14.96
N TYR A 206 -3.35 18.47 -15.00
CA TYR A 206 -4.25 19.56 -15.31
C TYR A 206 -3.94 20.13 -16.70
N ASP A 207 -4.99 20.53 -17.39
CA ASP A 207 -4.89 21.35 -18.60
C ASP A 207 -4.55 22.80 -18.27
N LYS A 208 -4.21 23.60 -19.28
CA LYS A 208 -3.96 25.05 -19.15
C LYS A 208 -5.10 25.80 -18.44
N ASN A 209 -6.33 25.34 -18.64
CA ASN A 209 -7.53 25.93 -18.05
C ASN A 209 -7.79 25.49 -16.59
N GLY A 210 -6.88 24.73 -15.97
CA GLY A 210 -7.04 24.22 -14.61
C GLY A 210 -8.02 23.06 -14.48
N LYS A 211 -8.47 22.46 -15.59
CA LYS A 211 -9.32 21.27 -15.58
C LYS A 211 -8.45 20.01 -15.43
N VAL A 212 -8.87 19.09 -14.57
CA VAL A 212 -8.23 17.79 -14.44
C VAL A 212 -8.46 16.97 -15.71
N VAL A 213 -7.37 16.60 -16.38
CA VAL A 213 -7.36 15.79 -17.61
C VAL A 213 -7.20 14.32 -17.28
N ASP A 214 -6.26 14.00 -16.40
CA ASP A 214 -5.91 12.63 -16.07
C ASP A 214 -5.59 12.50 -14.59
N LYS A 215 -5.86 11.33 -14.02
CA LYS A 215 -5.59 11.02 -12.61
C LYS A 215 -4.99 9.63 -12.50
N LYS A 216 -3.68 9.59 -12.25
CA LYS A 216 -2.91 8.36 -12.14
C LYS A 216 -2.62 8.04 -10.68
N MET A 217 -2.89 6.80 -10.25
CA MET A 217 -2.46 6.35 -8.92
C MET A 217 -0.96 6.09 -8.89
N GLU A 218 -0.33 6.49 -7.79
CA GLU A 218 1.11 6.34 -7.55
C GLU A 218 1.37 5.38 -6.38
N ALA A 219 0.65 5.54 -5.27
CA ALA A 219 0.82 4.69 -4.11
C ALA A 219 -0.51 4.41 -3.41
N ILE A 220 -0.58 3.26 -2.74
CA ILE A 220 -1.72 2.84 -1.93
C ILE A 220 -1.24 2.32 -0.56
N ALA A 221 -2.02 2.56 0.48
CA ALA A 221 -1.72 2.12 1.83
C ALA A 221 -2.97 1.63 2.57
N PRO A 222 -2.97 0.39 3.11
CA PRO A 222 -4.02 -0.07 4.00
C PRO A 222 -3.96 0.65 5.35
N VAL A 223 -5.14 0.95 5.87
CA VAL A 223 -5.33 1.61 7.17
C VAL A 223 -6.26 0.77 8.04
N ILE A 224 -5.82 0.53 9.27
CA ILE A 224 -6.59 -0.16 10.31
C ILE A 224 -7.09 0.83 11.36
N GLY A 225 -8.20 0.48 12.02
CA GLY A 225 -8.65 1.17 13.22
C GLY A 225 -8.03 0.55 14.46
N ASN A 226 -7.27 1.34 15.23
CA ASN A 226 -6.80 0.92 16.55
C ASN A 226 -8.00 0.90 17.50
N LYS A 227 -8.31 -0.26 18.06
CA LYS A 227 -9.42 -0.43 19.00
C LYS A 227 -8.90 -0.41 20.45
N ASP A 228 -9.63 0.24 21.35
CA ASP A 228 -9.41 0.12 22.79
C ASP A 228 -9.89 -1.26 23.30
N GLN A 229 -9.66 -1.51 24.60
CA GLN A 229 -10.16 -2.71 25.29
C GLN A 229 -11.69 -2.82 25.28
N ASN A 230 -12.41 -1.72 25.03
CA ASN A 230 -13.86 -1.65 24.96
C ASN A 230 -14.40 -1.78 23.51
N GLY A 231 -13.53 -1.96 22.52
CA GLY A 231 -13.87 -2.08 21.10
C GLY A 231 -14.10 -0.75 20.37
N ASN A 232 -13.91 0.39 21.01
CA ASN A 232 -14.01 1.71 20.37
C ASN A 232 -12.74 2.00 19.56
N ILE A 233 -12.91 2.64 18.41
CA ILE A 233 -11.78 3.06 17.57
C ILE A 233 -11.13 4.29 18.20
N MET A 234 -9.95 4.12 18.82
CA MET A 234 -9.17 5.22 19.40
C MET A 234 -8.39 6.02 18.37
N GLY A 235 -8.16 5.44 17.19
CA GLY A 235 -7.42 6.09 16.13
C GLY A 235 -7.24 5.21 14.91
N GLU A 236 -6.50 5.73 13.95
CA GLU A 236 -6.23 5.05 12.69
C GLU A 236 -4.72 4.90 12.51
N ARG A 237 -4.30 3.71 12.09
CA ARG A 237 -2.90 3.42 11.80
C ARG A 237 -2.75 3.06 10.34
N ILE A 238 -1.88 3.78 9.65
CA ILE A 238 -1.40 3.39 8.33
C ILE A 238 -0.39 2.26 8.56
N LEU A 239 -0.56 1.13 7.87
CA LEU A 239 0.37 0.01 8.00
C LEU A 239 1.65 0.31 7.20
N PHE A 240 1.53 0.39 5.89
CA PHE A 240 2.64 0.59 4.95
C PHE A 240 2.11 1.19 3.64
N TRP A 241 3.00 1.69 2.79
CA TRP A 241 2.72 2.06 1.41
C TRP A 241 3.22 1.01 0.43
N ILE A 242 2.55 0.88 -0.70
CA ILE A 242 2.93 0.04 -1.84
C ILE A 242 2.93 0.92 -3.09
N ASP A 243 3.92 0.74 -3.98
CA ASP A 243 3.88 1.34 -5.32
C ASP A 243 2.73 0.72 -6.12
N PHE A 244 1.79 1.55 -6.58
CA PHE A 244 0.65 1.07 -7.34
C PHE A 244 1.08 0.39 -8.66
N LYS A 245 2.23 0.76 -9.24
CA LYS A 245 2.78 0.11 -10.44
C LYS A 245 3.18 -1.34 -10.18
N GLU A 246 3.75 -1.64 -9.02
CA GLU A 246 4.10 -3.01 -8.61
C GLU A 246 2.82 -3.80 -8.32
N LEU A 247 1.81 -3.16 -7.72
CA LEU A 247 0.54 -3.82 -7.42
C LEU A 247 -0.31 -4.11 -8.67
N SER A 248 -0.28 -3.23 -9.69
CA SER A 248 -1.18 -3.25 -10.85
C SER A 248 -1.28 -4.61 -11.57
N PRO A 249 -0.17 -5.33 -11.87
CA PRO A 249 -0.23 -6.62 -12.56
C PRO A 249 -1.02 -7.67 -11.78
N HIS A 250 -0.88 -7.67 -10.45
CA HIS A 250 -1.55 -8.63 -9.55
C HIS A 250 -3.05 -8.37 -9.43
N LEU A 251 -3.51 -7.16 -9.73
CA LEU A 251 -4.93 -6.81 -9.73
C LEU A 251 -5.67 -7.24 -11.00
N THR A 252 -4.94 -7.64 -12.05
CA THR A 252 -5.53 -8.01 -13.34
C THR A 252 -6.17 -9.40 -13.29
N THR A 253 -5.64 -10.30 -12.44
CA THR A 253 -6.12 -11.69 -12.30
C THR A 253 -7.35 -11.81 -11.42
N SER A 254 -7.67 -10.78 -10.64
CA SER A 254 -8.79 -10.77 -9.69
C SER A 254 -10.00 -10.08 -10.30
N PHE A 255 -11.10 -10.83 -10.50
CA PHE A 255 -12.33 -10.33 -11.09
C PHE A 255 -13.40 -10.08 -10.03
N ILE A 256 -14.13 -8.98 -10.19
CA ILE A 256 -15.25 -8.60 -9.33
C ILE A 256 -16.51 -8.39 -10.17
N LEU A 257 -17.65 -8.76 -9.59
CA LEU A 257 -18.95 -8.43 -10.14
C LEU A 257 -19.38 -7.06 -9.65
N ILE A 258 -19.67 -6.17 -10.58
CA ILE A 258 -20.21 -4.84 -10.28
C ILE A 258 -21.63 -4.77 -10.81
N ASN A 259 -22.56 -4.45 -9.92
CA ASN A 259 -23.92 -4.12 -10.28
C ASN A 259 -24.11 -2.62 -10.08
N ARG A 260 -24.02 -1.86 -11.18
CA ARG A 260 -24.23 -0.41 -11.17
C ARG A 260 -25.16 -0.01 -12.28
N TYR A 261 -26.04 0.94 -12.00
CA TYR A 261 -26.97 1.49 -12.99
C TYR A 261 -27.81 0.40 -13.70
N LYS A 262 -28.20 -0.65 -12.97
CA LYS A 262 -28.93 -1.82 -13.49
C LYS A 262 -28.21 -2.59 -14.60
N LYS A 263 -26.88 -2.46 -14.67
CA LYS A 263 -26.02 -3.26 -15.55
C LYS A 263 -25.05 -4.05 -14.69
N GLU A 264 -25.04 -5.34 -14.93
CA GLU A 264 -24.04 -6.24 -14.36
C GLU A 264 -22.83 -6.25 -15.28
N LYS A 265 -21.66 -6.00 -14.70
CA LYS A 265 -20.39 -6.02 -15.40
C LYS A 265 -19.38 -6.77 -14.55
N ILE A 266 -18.70 -7.73 -15.15
CA ILE A 266 -17.53 -8.37 -14.55
C ILE A 266 -16.33 -7.59 -15.05
N ILE A 267 -15.53 -7.06 -14.12
CA ILE A 267 -14.27 -6.37 -14.44
C ILE A 267 -13.18 -6.85 -13.50
N SER A 268 -11.93 -6.70 -13.94
CA SER A 268 -10.79 -6.90 -13.05
C SER A 268 -10.71 -5.80 -11.98
N LEU A 269 -10.04 -6.08 -10.87
CA LEU A 269 -9.78 -5.09 -9.83
C LEU A 269 -8.91 -3.94 -10.36
N LEU A 270 -8.02 -4.21 -11.33
CA LEU A 270 -7.27 -3.16 -12.01
C LEU A 270 -8.21 -2.22 -12.80
N GLU A 271 -9.12 -2.78 -13.60
CA GLU A 271 -10.10 -2.00 -14.35
C GLU A 271 -11.01 -1.19 -13.43
N PHE A 272 -11.34 -1.70 -12.24
CA PHE A 272 -12.09 -0.96 -11.23
C PHE A 272 -11.38 0.34 -10.82
N PHE A 273 -10.06 0.29 -10.62
CA PHE A 273 -9.25 1.48 -10.34
C PHE A 273 -9.15 2.40 -11.56
N GLN A 274 -8.91 1.85 -12.76
CA GLN A 274 -8.75 2.62 -13.99
C GLN A 274 -10.04 3.35 -14.39
N GLN A 275 -11.19 2.68 -14.29
CA GLN A 275 -12.52 3.23 -14.60
C GLN A 275 -13.05 4.14 -13.49
N ARG A 276 -12.31 4.29 -12.37
CA ARG A 276 -12.72 5.12 -11.22
C ARG A 276 -14.07 4.67 -10.66
N GLU A 277 -14.29 3.36 -10.63
CA GLU A 277 -15.51 2.78 -10.07
C GLU A 277 -15.47 2.79 -8.52
N PHE A 278 -14.80 3.74 -7.88
CA PHE A 278 -14.76 3.87 -6.42
C PHE A 278 -14.96 5.34 -6.03
N TYR A 279 -15.39 5.54 -4.80
CA TYR A 279 -15.44 6.86 -4.19
C TYR A 279 -14.23 7.05 -3.29
N ALA A 280 -13.51 8.15 -3.51
CA ALA A 280 -12.40 8.56 -2.66
C ALA A 280 -12.63 9.97 -2.15
N SER A 281 -12.54 10.14 -0.83
CA SER A 281 -12.60 11.44 -0.17
C SER A 281 -11.24 12.11 -0.24
N LEU A 282 -11.21 13.36 -0.69
CA LEU A 282 -9.97 14.15 -0.74
C LEU A 282 -9.47 14.44 0.69
N LEU A 283 -8.18 14.24 0.93
CA LEU A 283 -7.55 14.60 2.20
C LEU A 283 -7.01 16.02 2.11
N GLU A 284 -7.67 16.96 2.78
CA GLU A 284 -7.21 18.35 2.93
C GLU A 284 -6.11 18.47 4.00
N ASP A 285 -5.00 17.75 3.84
CA ASP A 285 -3.92 17.86 4.81
C ASP A 285 -3.12 19.16 4.59
N LYS A 286 -3.46 20.19 5.38
CA LYS A 286 -2.73 21.49 5.45
C LYS A 286 -1.22 21.32 5.68
N LYS A 287 -0.77 20.21 6.29
CA LYS A 287 0.65 19.88 6.51
C LYS A 287 1.33 19.18 5.33
N ALA A 288 0.61 18.38 4.54
CA ALA A 288 1.14 17.78 3.31
C ALA A 288 1.37 18.86 2.22
N LEU A 289 0.55 19.91 2.22
CA LEU A 289 0.71 21.07 1.35
C LEU A 289 1.97 21.89 1.67
N LEU A 290 2.37 21.98 2.95
CA LEU A 290 3.55 22.77 3.38
C LEU A 290 4.90 22.16 2.93
N LYS A 291 5.02 20.82 2.91
CA LYS A 291 6.24 20.13 2.43
C LYS A 291 6.32 20.02 0.90
N ALA A 292 5.24 20.27 0.16
CA ALA A 292 5.23 20.25 -1.31
C ALA A 292 5.64 21.61 -1.94
N THR A 293 5.86 22.64 -1.11
CA THR A 293 6.22 24.00 -1.54
C THR A 293 7.67 24.40 -1.22
N ASN A 294 8.50 23.51 -0.67
CA ASN A 294 9.92 23.75 -0.41
C ASN A 294 10.79 22.74 -1.15
#